data_AF-A0A9D5K125-F1
#
_entry.id   AF-A0A9D5K125-F1
#
_cell.length_a   1.000
_cell.length_b   1.000
_cell.length_c   1.000
_cell.angle_alpha   90.00
_cell.angle_beta   90.00
_cell.angle_gamma   90.00
#
_symmetry.space_group_name_H-M   'P 1'
#
loop_
_entity.id
_entity.type
_entity.pdbx_description
1 polymer ?
#
loop_
_entity_poly.entity_id
_entity_poly.type
_entity_poly.pdbx_seq_one_letter_code
_entity_poly.pdbx_strand_id
1 'polypeptide(L)'
;MKKSKNKRPTPKRLTPARFLCIAALTVGGLVLFPLFTVWKQVYITSTSRYLTAQADSLAVLTRRAARLSVEVEKLSSTQRVETIAREHLDMDYPGSDRVVIVDPKEAMRKPKVAVRNEFLTVLFNSLSREEP
;
A
#
# COMPACT_ATOMS: atom_id res chain seq x y z
N MET A 1 -88.12 22.83 30.32
CA MET A 1 -87.66 22.31 29.01
C MET A 1 -86.62 23.27 28.41
N LYS A 2 -85.32 22.91 28.43
CA LYS A 2 -84.24 23.72 27.83
C LYS A 2 -83.99 23.24 26.39
N LYS A 3 -84.30 24.06 25.39
CA LYS A 3 -84.07 23.75 23.97
C LYS A 3 -82.56 23.73 23.68
N SER A 4 -82.03 22.55 23.37
CA SER A 4 -80.67 22.35 22.87
C SER A 4 -80.52 23.00 21.50
N LYS A 5 -79.67 24.02 21.40
CA LYS A 5 -79.34 24.69 20.14
C LYS A 5 -78.28 23.85 19.42
N ASN A 6 -78.72 23.07 18.44
CA ASN A 6 -77.86 22.32 17.54
C ASN A 6 -77.02 23.29 16.67
N LYS A 7 -75.73 23.46 17.00
CA LYS A 7 -74.79 24.26 16.21
C LYS A 7 -74.25 23.39 15.07
N ARG A 8 -74.80 23.53 13.86
CA ARG A 8 -74.21 22.93 12.65
C ARG A 8 -72.86 23.59 12.36
N PRO A 9 -71.78 22.83 12.07
CA PRO A 9 -70.50 23.41 11.71
C PRO A 9 -70.61 24.06 10.32
N THR A 10 -70.33 25.36 10.23
CA THR A 10 -70.20 26.05 8.96
C THR A 10 -68.91 25.61 8.26
N PRO A 11 -68.92 25.42 6.91
CA PRO A 11 -67.72 25.05 6.18
C PRO A 11 -66.72 26.20 6.28
N LYS A 12 -65.55 25.93 6.87
CA LYS A 12 -64.43 26.88 6.94
C LYS A 12 -64.01 27.22 5.50
N ARG A 13 -64.47 28.35 4.98
CA ARG A 13 -64.03 28.88 3.69
C ARG A 13 -62.53 29.17 3.79
N LEU A 14 -61.72 28.43 3.06
CA LEU A 14 -60.29 28.74 2.95
C LEU A 14 -60.17 30.14 2.33
N THR A 15 -59.41 31.01 2.99
CA THR A 15 -59.13 32.35 2.47
C THR A 15 -58.27 32.24 1.21
N PRO A 16 -58.49 33.09 0.18
CA PRO A 16 -57.74 33.04 -1.08
C PRO A 16 -56.22 33.18 -0.85
N ALA A 17 -55.79 33.90 0.19
CA ALA A 17 -54.41 34.00 0.61
C ALA A 17 -53.76 32.63 0.93
N ARG A 18 -54.51 31.70 1.54
CA ARG A 18 -53.98 30.37 1.86
C ARG A 18 -53.78 29.53 0.62
N PHE A 19 -54.69 29.62 -0.36
CA PHE A 19 -54.50 28.94 -1.64
C PHE A 19 -53.30 29.50 -2.41
N LEU A 20 -53.08 30.81 -2.37
CA LEU A 20 -51.94 31.44 -3.03
C LEU A 20 -50.61 31.01 -2.39
N CYS A 21 -50.53 30.91 -1.06
CA CYS A 21 -49.35 30.38 -0.38
C CYS A 21 -49.09 28.90 -0.70
N ILE A 22 -50.14 28.07 -0.75
CA ILE A 22 -50.00 26.65 -1.09
C ILE A 22 -49.53 26.52 -2.54
N ALA A 23 -50.10 27.28 -3.48
CA ALA A 23 -49.68 27.28 -4.87
C ALA A 23 -48.25 27.78 -5.05
N ALA A 24 -47.83 28.82 -4.32
CA ALA A 24 -46.45 29.29 -4.34
C ALA A 24 -45.47 28.24 -3.78
N LEU A 25 -45.85 27.53 -2.72
CA LEU A 25 -45.05 26.44 -2.15
C LEU A 25 -44.95 25.24 -3.09
N THR A 26 -46.03 24.87 -3.77
CA THR A 26 -46.00 23.74 -4.72
C THR A 26 -45.15 24.08 -5.94
N VAL A 27 -45.32 25.26 -6.52
CA VAL A 27 -44.51 25.72 -7.66
C VAL A 27 -43.05 25.89 -7.25
N GLY A 28 -42.79 26.51 -6.11
CA GLY A 28 -41.44 26.66 -5.57
C GLY A 28 -40.78 25.31 -5.32
N GLY A 29 -41.49 24.38 -4.68
CA GLY A 29 -41.02 23.02 -4.44
C GLY A 29 -40.71 22.26 -5.73
N LEU A 30 -41.53 22.41 -6.77
CA LEU A 30 -41.32 21.74 -8.07
C LEU A 30 -40.01 22.17 -8.75
N VAL A 31 -39.57 23.41 -8.54
CA VAL A 31 -38.32 23.95 -9.09
C VAL A 31 -37.13 23.70 -8.16
N LEU A 32 -37.31 23.88 -6.84
CA LEU A 32 -36.25 23.73 -5.85
C LEU A 32 -35.84 22.27 -5.63
N PHE A 33 -36.78 21.33 -5.73
CA PHE A 33 -36.53 19.92 -5.51
C PHE A 33 -35.49 19.33 -6.47
N PRO A 34 -35.62 19.45 -7.82
CA PRO A 34 -34.61 18.94 -8.75
C PRO A 34 -33.26 19.66 -8.60
N LEU A 35 -33.26 20.95 -8.23
CA LEU A 35 -32.02 21.68 -7.98
C LEU A 35 -31.28 21.13 -6.75
N PHE A 36 -32.02 20.81 -5.69
CA PHE A 36 -31.48 20.24 -4.47
C PHE A 36 -30.94 18.82 -4.67
N THR A 37 -31.61 18.00 -5.48
CA THR A 37 -31.14 16.63 -5.78
C THR A 37 -29.85 16.64 -6.58
N VAL A 38 -29.74 17.48 -7.61
CA VAL A 38 -28.52 17.63 -8.40
C VAL A 38 -27.37 18.15 -7.53
N TRP A 39 -27.63 19.14 -6.67
CA TRP A 39 -26.63 19.64 -5.73
C TRP A 39 -26.11 18.54 -4.79
N LYS A 40 -27.01 17.74 -4.21
CA LYS A 40 -26.66 16.57 -3.39
C LYS A 40 -25.82 15.56 -4.18
N GLN A 41 -26.20 15.27 -5.41
CA GLN A 41 -25.48 14.33 -6.27
C GLN A 41 -24.06 14.82 -6.58
N VAL A 42 -23.89 16.10 -6.91
CA VAL A 42 -22.57 16.69 -7.16
C VAL A 42 -21.71 16.68 -5.91
N TYR A 43 -22.28 17.05 -4.75
CA TYR A 43 -21.58 17.05 -3.46
C TYR A 43 -21.10 15.64 -3.06
N ILE A 44 -21.94 14.63 -3.23
CA ILE A 44 -21.57 13.23 -2.96
C ILE A 44 -20.46 12.79 -3.93
N THR A 45 -20.57 13.15 -5.20
CA THR A 45 -19.57 12.79 -6.22
C THR A 45 -18.21 13.44 -5.94
N SER A 46 -18.19 14.73 -5.58
CA SER A 46 -16.94 15.42 -5.24
C SER A 46 -16.31 14.87 -3.97
N THR A 47 -17.13 14.58 -2.95
CA THR A 47 -16.68 14.00 -1.68
C THR A 47 -16.13 12.59 -1.88
N SER A 48 -16.81 11.76 -2.68
CA SER A 48 -16.33 10.42 -3.01
C SER A 48 -14.99 10.47 -3.74
N ARG A 49 -14.81 11.37 -4.71
CA ARG A 49 -13.52 11.53 -5.41
C ARG A 49 -12.39 11.93 -4.45
N TYR A 50 -12.67 12.84 -3.51
CA TYR A 50 -11.70 13.26 -2.52
C TYR A 50 -11.31 12.11 -1.58
N LEU A 51 -12.30 11.34 -1.10
CA LEU A 51 -12.07 10.17 -0.26
C LEU A 51 -11.28 9.08 -0.99
N THR A 52 -11.60 8.80 -2.26
CA THR A 52 -10.86 7.82 -3.07
C THR A 52 -9.41 8.26 -3.27
N ALA A 53 -9.15 9.53 -3.58
CA ALA A 53 -7.80 10.05 -3.73
C ALA A 53 -6.98 9.95 -2.43
N GLN A 54 -7.62 10.19 -1.27
CA GLN A 54 -6.97 9.99 0.02
C GLN A 54 -6.72 8.50 0.32
N ALA A 55 -7.67 7.62 0.01
CA ALA A 55 -7.51 6.18 0.20
C ALA A 55 -6.37 5.61 -0.66
N ASP A 56 -6.26 6.05 -1.91
CA ASP A 56 -5.15 5.68 -2.81
C ASP A 56 -3.80 6.18 -2.26
N SER A 57 -3.78 7.41 -1.74
CA SER A 57 -2.58 7.98 -1.12
C SER A 57 -2.13 7.18 0.09
N LEU A 58 -3.07 6.77 0.96
CA LEU A 58 -2.79 5.91 2.11
C LEU A 58 -2.29 4.52 1.66
N ALA A 59 -2.88 3.93 0.63
CA ALA A 59 -2.46 2.64 0.09
C ALA A 59 -1.05 2.69 -0.51
N VAL A 60 -0.66 3.80 -1.15
CA VAL A 60 0.71 4.00 -1.64
C VAL A 60 1.68 4.17 -0.48
N LEU A 61 1.31 4.94 0.54
CA LEU A 61 2.16 5.19 1.70
C LEU A 61 2.41 3.92 2.51
N THR A 62 1.40 3.09 2.72
CA THR A 62 1.53 1.83 3.45
C THR A 62 2.43 0.85 2.71
N ARG A 63 2.29 0.74 1.38
CA ARG A 63 3.21 -0.05 0.54
C ARG A 63 4.64 0.44 0.63
N ARG A 64 4.86 1.76 0.61
CA ARG A 64 6.20 2.35 0.75
C ARG A 64 6.80 2.05 2.11
N ALA A 65 6.03 2.19 3.18
CA ALA A 65 6.46 1.86 4.54
C ALA A 65 6.86 0.38 4.66
N ALA A 66 6.03 -0.53 4.12
CA ALA A 66 6.33 -1.98 4.12
C ALA A 66 7.58 -2.32 3.29
N ARG A 67 7.79 -1.64 2.15
CA ARG A 67 9.01 -1.82 1.35
C ARG A 67 10.24 -1.35 2.11
N LEU A 68 10.14 -0.19 2.76
CA LEU A 68 11.23 0.39 3.54
C LEU A 68 11.58 -0.50 4.74
N SER A 69 10.59 -1.07 5.43
CA SER A 69 10.86 -1.99 6.55
C SER A 69 11.58 -3.25 6.09
N VAL A 70 11.21 -3.81 4.95
CA VAL A 70 11.92 -4.97 4.36
C VAL A 70 13.35 -4.61 3.96
N GLU A 71 13.56 -3.41 3.42
CA GLU A 71 14.89 -2.95 3.03
C GLU A 71 15.80 -2.72 4.24
N VAL A 72 15.26 -2.14 5.32
CA VAL A 72 15.95 -2.00 6.60
C VAL A 72 16.30 -3.37 7.20
N GLU A 73 15.38 -4.33 7.20
CA GLU A 73 15.63 -5.70 7.67
C GLU A 73 16.74 -6.38 6.85
N LYS A 74 16.74 -6.20 5.53
CA LYS A 74 17.77 -6.75 4.65
C LYS A 74 19.14 -6.13 4.93
N LEU A 75 19.20 -4.81 5.11
CA LEU A 75 20.43 -4.10 5.43
C LEU A 75 20.94 -4.48 6.82
N SER A 76 20.06 -4.60 7.81
CA SER A 76 20.43 -5.02 9.17
C SER A 76 20.95 -6.46 9.19
N SER A 77 20.36 -7.35 8.40
CA SER A 77 20.87 -8.72 8.23
C SER A 77 22.25 -8.73 7.58
N THR A 78 22.48 -7.90 6.54
CA THR A 78 23.79 -7.80 5.88
C THR A 78 24.84 -7.27 6.84
N GLN A 79 24.52 -6.22 7.59
CA GLN A 79 25.40 -5.66 8.61
C GLN A 79 25.74 -6.69 9.69
N ARG A 80 24.76 -7.47 10.17
CA ARG A 80 25.01 -8.56 11.12
C ARG A 80 25.97 -9.60 10.56
N VAL A 81 25.82 -9.98 9.30
CA VAL A 81 26.73 -10.94 8.65
C VAL A 81 28.14 -10.36 8.55
N GLU A 82 28.27 -9.08 8.20
CA GLU A 82 29.57 -8.39 8.17
C GLU A 82 30.22 -8.33 9.55
N THR A 83 29.45 -8.00 10.60
CA THR A 83 29.95 -7.97 11.99
C THR A 83 30.43 -9.35 12.41
N ILE A 84 29.67 -10.42 12.16
CA ILE A 84 30.08 -11.79 12.50
C ILE A 84 31.34 -12.20 11.71
N ALA A 85 31.41 -11.88 10.42
CA ALA A 85 32.57 -12.21 9.59
C ALA A 85 33.84 -11.50 10.08
N ARG A 86 33.73 -10.23 10.48
CA ARG A 86 34.87 -9.45 10.97
C ARG A 86 35.27 -9.85 12.39
N GLU A 87 34.31 -10.05 13.31
CA GLU A 87 34.59 -10.31 14.73
C GLU A 87 34.91 -11.78 15.07
N HIS A 88 34.35 -12.75 14.33
CA HIS A 88 34.50 -14.17 14.66
C HIS A 88 35.33 -14.96 13.66
N LEU A 89 35.39 -14.50 12.40
CA LEU A 89 36.13 -15.18 11.34
C LEU A 89 37.39 -14.42 10.92
N ASP A 90 37.66 -13.25 11.53
CA ASP A 90 38.77 -12.35 11.18
C ASP A 90 38.84 -12.06 9.66
N MET A 91 37.67 -12.07 9.02
CA MET A 91 37.55 -11.84 7.59
C MET A 91 37.42 -10.34 7.35
N ASP A 92 38.49 -9.75 6.83
CA ASP A 92 38.49 -8.36 6.39
C ASP A 92 38.08 -8.24 4.93
N TYR A 93 37.51 -7.07 4.56
CA TYR A 93 37.18 -6.83 3.17
C TYR A 93 38.47 -6.79 2.34
N PRO A 94 38.53 -7.49 1.20
CA PRO A 94 39.71 -7.45 0.35
C PRO A 94 39.95 -6.00 -0.12
N GLY A 95 41.18 -5.52 0.05
CA GLY A 95 41.61 -4.26 -0.52
C GLY A 95 41.55 -4.29 -2.05
N SER A 96 41.55 -3.10 -2.66
CA SER A 96 41.50 -2.90 -4.11
C SER A 96 42.64 -3.61 -4.86
N ASP A 97 43.72 -3.93 -4.16
CA ASP A 97 44.89 -4.69 -4.61
C ASP A 97 44.62 -6.18 -4.85
N ARG A 98 43.56 -6.73 -4.26
CA ARG A 98 43.19 -8.16 -4.35
C ARG A 98 42.00 -8.44 -5.27
N VAL A 99 41.48 -7.42 -5.97
CA VAL A 99 40.36 -7.55 -6.90
C VAL A 99 40.89 -7.95 -8.28
N VAL A 100 40.69 -9.21 -8.67
CA VAL A 100 41.01 -9.70 -10.01
C VAL A 100 39.78 -9.54 -10.90
N ILE A 101 39.87 -8.65 -11.89
CA ILE A 101 38.82 -8.47 -12.91
C ILE A 101 38.98 -9.60 -13.93
N VAL A 102 38.04 -10.55 -13.94
CA VAL A 102 38.02 -11.64 -14.90
C VAL A 102 37.27 -11.19 -16.15
N ASP A 103 37.97 -11.13 -17.29
CA ASP A 103 37.35 -10.81 -18.56
C ASP A 103 36.32 -11.89 -18.94
N PRO A 104 35.07 -11.53 -19.27
CA PRO A 104 34.00 -12.50 -19.51
C PRO A 104 34.26 -13.40 -20.74
N LYS A 105 35.21 -13.03 -21.61
CA LYS A 105 35.67 -13.84 -22.73
C LYS A 105 36.57 -15.01 -22.31
N GLU A 106 37.27 -14.91 -21.17
CA GLU A 106 38.12 -15.97 -20.64
C GLU A 106 37.35 -16.94 -19.74
N ALA A 107 36.31 -16.48 -19.04
CA ALA A 107 35.47 -17.32 -18.18
C ALA A 107 34.69 -18.42 -18.94
N MET A 108 34.47 -18.27 -20.24
CA MET A 108 33.84 -19.31 -21.09
C MET A 108 34.84 -20.36 -21.62
N ARG A 109 36.16 -20.14 -21.50
CA ARG A 109 37.15 -21.20 -21.74
C ARG A 109 37.19 -22.08 -20.50
N LYS A 110 36.34 -23.12 -20.48
CA LYS A 110 36.41 -24.20 -19.48
C LYS A 110 37.88 -24.59 -19.28
N PRO A 111 38.46 -24.41 -18.08
CA PRO A 111 39.79 -24.94 -17.85
C PRO A 111 39.63 -26.46 -17.91
N LYS A 112 40.36 -27.12 -18.82
CA LYS A 112 40.57 -28.57 -18.77
C LYS A 112 41.42 -28.85 -17.53
N VAL A 113 40.85 -28.70 -16.34
CA VAL A 113 41.55 -29.05 -15.12
C VAL A 113 41.48 -30.56 -15.02
N ALA A 114 42.62 -31.19 -15.23
CA ALA A 114 42.87 -32.59 -14.91
C ALA A 114 42.89 -32.77 -13.38
N VAL A 115 41.74 -32.55 -12.71
CA VAL A 115 41.65 -32.55 -11.23
C VAL A 115 41.72 -33.95 -10.62
N ARG A 116 41.65 -35.01 -11.43
CA ARG A 116 41.39 -36.35 -10.87
C ARG A 116 42.58 -37.01 -10.15
N ASN A 117 43.82 -36.55 -10.38
CA ASN A 117 45.01 -37.21 -9.84
C ASN A 117 45.70 -36.44 -8.70
N GLU A 118 45.62 -35.11 -8.65
CA GLU A 118 46.29 -34.34 -7.57
C GLU A 118 45.58 -34.47 -6.22
N PHE A 119 44.23 -34.49 -6.21
CA PHE A 119 43.46 -34.58 -4.97
C PHE A 119 43.67 -35.93 -4.25
N LEU A 120 43.76 -37.03 -5.01
CA LEU A 120 44.08 -38.34 -4.47
C LEU A 120 45.52 -38.40 -3.94
N THR A 121 46.46 -37.74 -4.62
CA THR A 121 47.87 -37.73 -4.20
C THR A 121 48.06 -37.00 -2.86
N VAL A 122 47.34 -35.89 -2.65
CA VAL A 122 47.37 -35.14 -1.38
C VAL A 122 46.71 -35.92 -0.24
N LEU A 123 45.62 -36.63 -0.51
CA LEU A 123 44.94 -37.49 0.46
C LEU A 123 45.79 -38.70 0.88
N PHE A 124 46.43 -39.39 -0.07
CA PHE A 124 47.28 -40.54 0.25
C PHE A 124 48.57 -40.12 0.99
N ASN A 125 49.17 -38.98 0.65
CA ASN A 125 50.32 -38.45 1.40
C ASN A 125 49.97 -38.04 2.85
N SER A 126 48.72 -37.65 3.10
CA SER A 126 48.26 -37.34 4.46
C SER A 126 48.03 -38.60 5.31
N LEU A 127 47.66 -39.73 4.70
CA LEU A 127 47.42 -40.99 5.40
C LEU A 127 48.71 -41.77 5.71
N SER A 128 49.75 -41.64 4.88
CA SER A 128 51.03 -42.32 5.09
C SER A 128 51.98 -41.63 6.09
N ARG A 129 51.54 -40.54 6.74
CA ARG A 129 52.38 -39.74 7.65
C ARG A 129 52.12 -40.01 9.14
N GLU A 130 51.34 -41.04 9.47
CA GLU A 130 51.16 -41.55 10.82
C GLU A 130 51.64 -43.01 10.91
N GLU A 131 52.95 -43.23 11.05
CA GLU A 131 53.53 -44.29 11.89
C GLU A 131 54.98 -43.92 12.22
N PRO A 132 55.35 -43.79 13.50
CA PRO A 132 56.68 -44.17 14.00
C PRO A 132 56.74 -45.64 14.41
#